data_AF-A0A534AV45-F1
#
_entry.id   AF-A0A534AV45-F1
#
_cell.length_a   1.000
_cell.length_b   1.000
_cell.length_c   1.000
_cell.angle_alpha   90.00
_cell.angle_beta   90.00
_cell.angle_gamma   90.00
#
_symmetry.space_group_name_H-M   'P 1'
#
loop_
_entity.id
_entity.type
_entity.pdbx_description
1 polymer ?
#
loop_
_entity_poly.entity_id
_entity_poly.type
_entity_poly.pdbx_seq_one_letter_code
_entity_poly.pdbx_strand_id
1 'polypeptide(L)'
;GLLESAMGLAYLAFCGSEEREILIHLLRSAAAPARLGDSGRLAPLLDTTRRRGYGLRLPPRRGDSATVAVPIQTADQVIAILSMTTFGRSMTYATLGKYTPILRQTAAEIARAFVAGSGPGI
;
A
#
# COMPACT_ATOMS: atom_id res chain seq x y z
N GLY A 1 -0.36 -10.68 -6.60
CA GLY A 1 -1.26 -9.70 -7.26
C GLY A 1 -1.49 -8.48 -6.39
N LEU A 2 -2.41 -7.57 -6.75
CA LEU A 2 -2.70 -6.35 -5.96
C LEU A 2 -3.11 -6.67 -4.51
N LEU A 3 -3.86 -7.77 -4.30
CA LEU A 3 -4.31 -8.20 -2.97
C LEU A 3 -3.19 -8.75 -2.05
N GLU A 4 -2.01 -9.03 -2.61
CA GLU A 4 -0.90 -9.70 -1.90
C GLU A 4 0.37 -8.83 -1.85
N SER A 5 0.40 -7.75 -2.64
CA SER A 5 1.54 -6.85 -2.70
C SER A 5 1.43 -5.78 -1.62
N ALA A 6 2.57 -5.33 -1.11
CA ALA A 6 2.61 -4.22 -0.15
C ALA A 6 1.95 -2.96 -0.74
N MET A 7 2.20 -2.69 -2.03
CA MET A 7 1.66 -1.53 -2.71
C MET A 7 0.16 -1.60 -2.88
N GLY A 8 -0.39 -2.75 -3.27
CA GLY A 8 -1.82 -2.91 -3.46
C GLY A 8 -2.59 -2.92 -2.15
N LEU A 9 -2.04 -3.51 -1.09
CA LEU A 9 -2.58 -3.37 0.26
C LEU A 9 -2.58 -1.91 0.72
N ALA A 10 -1.50 -1.17 0.47
CA ALA A 10 -1.45 0.27 0.78
C ALA A 10 -2.54 1.03 -0.01
N TYR A 11 -2.59 0.86 -1.33
CA TYR A 11 -3.58 1.52 -2.17
C TYR A 11 -5.01 1.24 -1.69
N LEU A 12 -5.36 -0.05 -1.59
CA LEU A 12 -6.70 -0.45 -1.15
C LEU A 12 -6.98 0.01 0.27
N ALA A 13 -6.00 0.12 1.18
CA ALA A 13 -6.25 0.62 2.54
C ALA A 13 -6.58 2.12 2.57
N PHE A 14 -6.01 2.93 1.67
CA PHE A 14 -6.09 4.39 1.74
C PHE A 14 -6.94 5.04 0.66
N CYS A 15 -7.33 4.32 -0.41
CA CYS A 15 -8.21 4.85 -1.44
C CYS A 15 -9.67 5.05 -0.96
N GLY A 16 -10.50 5.68 -1.79
CA GLY A 16 -11.92 5.91 -1.51
C GLY A 16 -12.68 4.60 -1.27
N SER A 17 -13.78 4.64 -0.52
CA SER A 17 -14.61 3.45 -0.24
C SER A 17 -15.24 2.88 -1.51
N GLU A 18 -15.82 3.73 -2.35
CA GLU A 18 -16.46 3.33 -3.61
C GLU A 18 -15.43 2.70 -4.57
N GLU A 19 -14.31 3.38 -4.77
CA GLU A 19 -13.22 2.87 -5.61
C GLU A 19 -12.70 1.52 -5.11
N ARG A 20 -12.49 1.39 -3.79
CA ARG A 20 -12.06 0.13 -3.17
C ARG A 20 -13.04 -0.99 -3.48
N GLU A 21 -14.33 -0.77 -3.31
CA GLU A 21 -15.36 -1.79 -3.50
C GLU A 21 -15.38 -2.27 -4.96
N ILE A 22 -15.31 -1.34 -5.91
CA ILE A 22 -15.21 -1.66 -7.35
C ILE A 22 -13.96 -2.50 -7.63
N LEU A 23 -12.78 -2.07 -7.16
CA LEU A 23 -11.53 -2.79 -7.39
C LEU A 23 -11.54 -4.19 -6.77
N ILE A 24 -12.05 -4.32 -5.55
CA ILE A 24 -12.17 -5.63 -4.89
C ILE A 24 -13.13 -6.54 -5.67
N HIS A 25 -14.25 -6.02 -6.16
CA HIS A 25 -15.19 -6.78 -6.98
C HIS A 25 -14.55 -7.28 -8.28
N LEU A 26 -13.86 -6.40 -9.01
CA LEU A 26 -13.15 -6.75 -10.26
C LEU A 26 -12.01 -7.76 -10.03
N LEU A 27 -11.25 -7.60 -8.95
CA LEU A 27 -10.18 -8.54 -8.62
C LEU A 27 -10.71 -9.92 -8.23
N ARG A 28 -11.90 -9.97 -7.62
CA ARG A 28 -12.58 -11.24 -7.29
C ARG A 28 -13.07 -11.97 -8.53
N SER A 29 -13.57 -11.25 -9.54
CA SER A 29 -14.03 -11.86 -10.79
C SER A 29 -12.88 -12.32 -11.69
N ALA A 30 -11.74 -11.62 -11.64
CA ALA A 30 -10.56 -11.95 -12.45
C ALA A 30 -9.64 -13.03 -11.83
N ALA A 31 -9.78 -13.33 -10.53
CA ALA A 31 -8.93 -14.29 -9.84
C ALA A 31 -9.54 -15.71 -9.83
N ALA A 32 -8.72 -16.73 -10.10
CA ALA A 32 -9.12 -18.12 -9.87
C ALA A 32 -9.45 -18.33 -8.38
N PRO A 33 -10.48 -19.14 -8.02
CA PRO A 33 -10.96 -19.31 -6.64
C PRO A 33 -9.86 -19.63 -5.62
N ALA A 34 -8.81 -20.36 -6.02
CA ALA A 34 -7.69 -20.73 -5.17
C ALA A 34 -6.75 -19.55 -4.79
N ARG A 35 -6.73 -18.45 -5.56
CA ARG A 35 -5.92 -17.25 -5.24
C ARG A 35 -6.64 -16.29 -4.28
N LEU A 36 -7.94 -16.50 -4.09
CA LEU A 36 -8.82 -15.72 -3.23
C LEU A 36 -8.99 -16.35 -1.84
N GLY A 37 -8.06 -17.21 -1.40
CA GLY A 37 -8.06 -17.86 -0.08
C GLY A 37 -7.95 -16.89 1.11
N ASP A 38 -8.79 -15.87 1.18
CA ASP A 38 -9.96 -15.81 2.05
C ASP A 38 -10.58 -14.44 1.79
N SER A 39 -11.79 -14.39 1.24
CA SER A 39 -12.58 -13.15 1.19
C SER A 39 -12.71 -12.49 2.58
N GLY A 40 -12.62 -13.29 3.66
CA GLY A 40 -12.58 -12.84 5.05
C GLY A 40 -11.23 -12.32 5.57
N ARG A 41 -10.09 -12.57 4.89
CA ARG A 41 -8.77 -12.11 5.35
C ARG A 41 -8.39 -10.73 4.82
N LEU A 42 -8.99 -10.31 3.70
CA LEU A 42 -8.67 -9.00 3.11
C LEU A 42 -9.08 -7.84 4.03
N ALA A 43 -10.29 -7.86 4.59
CA ALA A 43 -10.75 -6.75 5.43
C ALA A 43 -9.88 -6.54 6.69
N PRO A 44 -9.54 -7.59 7.47
CA PRO A 44 -8.58 -7.45 8.58
C PRO A 44 -7.18 -6.97 8.15
N LEU A 45 -6.72 -7.36 6.95
CA LEU A 45 -5.44 -6.91 6.41
C LEU A 45 -5.46 -5.43 6.04
N LEU A 46 -6.55 -4.94 5.42
CA LEU A 46 -6.71 -3.52 5.09
C LEU A 46 -6.83 -2.68 6.37
N ASP A 47 -7.59 -3.15 7.35
CA ASP A 47 -7.75 -2.51 8.65
C ASP A 47 -6.41 -2.42 9.41
N THR A 48 -5.64 -3.51 9.45
CA THR A 48 -4.28 -3.51 10.00
C THR A 48 -3.35 -2.55 9.25
N THR A 49 -3.46 -2.50 7.92
CA THR A 49 -2.67 -1.62 7.04
C THR A 49 -2.97 -0.15 7.32
N ARG A 50 -4.24 0.21 7.51
CA ARG A 50 -4.67 1.55 7.93
C ARG A 50 -4.10 1.94 9.27
N ARG A 51 -4.29 1.10 10.30
CA ARG A 51 -3.82 1.38 11.66
C ARG A 51 -2.32 1.67 11.72
N ARG A 52 -1.50 0.91 10.98
CA ARG A 52 -0.05 1.12 10.96
C ARG A 52 0.41 2.22 10.01
N GLY A 53 -0.43 2.64 9.06
CA GLY A 53 -0.09 3.69 8.09
C GLY A 53 0.72 3.24 6.87
N TYR A 54 0.85 1.93 6.64
CA TYR A 54 1.66 1.39 5.54
C TYR A 54 1.22 -0.03 5.13
N GLY A 55 1.40 -0.38 3.86
CA GLY A 55 1.32 -1.76 3.36
C GLY A 55 2.64 -2.51 3.58
N LEU A 56 2.58 -3.82 3.81
CA LEU A 56 3.74 -4.67 4.09
C LEU A 56 3.55 -6.03 3.45
N ARG A 57 4.57 -6.48 2.71
CA ARG A 57 4.71 -7.87 2.26
C ARG A 57 5.99 -8.44 2.83
N LEU A 58 5.85 -9.45 3.67
CA LEU A 58 6.96 -10.28 4.11
C LEU A 58 7.00 -11.54 3.24
N PRO A 59 8.18 -12.02 2.86
CA PRO A 59 8.29 -13.25 2.10
C PRO A 59 8.07 -14.49 2.97
N PRO A 60 7.64 -15.61 2.37
CA PRO A 60 7.56 -16.89 3.07
C PRO A 60 8.95 -17.41 3.47
N ARG A 61 9.99 -17.11 2.67
CA ARG A 61 11.40 -17.44 2.98
C ARG A 61 12.19 -16.17 3.24
N ARG A 62 12.98 -16.14 4.31
CA ARG A 62 13.75 -14.94 4.71
C ARG A 62 14.77 -14.45 3.69
N GLY A 63 15.19 -15.30 2.75
CA GLY A 63 16.11 -14.95 1.66
C GLY A 63 15.47 -14.14 0.54
N ASP A 64 14.14 -14.21 0.38
CA ASP A 64 13.44 -13.49 -0.68
C ASP A 64 13.24 -12.03 -0.27
N SER A 65 12.74 -11.21 -1.19
CA SER A 65 12.49 -9.80 -0.93
C SER A 65 11.29 -9.57 0.00
N ALA A 66 11.32 -8.48 0.75
CA ALA A 66 10.23 -7.90 1.51
C ALA A 66 10.01 -6.45 1.07
N THR A 67 8.78 -5.98 1.13
CA THR A 67 8.41 -4.62 0.68
C THR A 67 7.54 -3.94 1.72
N VAL A 68 7.84 -2.68 2.03
CA VAL A 68 6.95 -1.75 2.76
C VAL A 68 6.52 -0.63 1.81
N ALA A 69 5.27 -0.18 1.92
CA ALA A 69 4.71 0.83 1.01
C ALA A 69 3.79 1.80 1.75
N VAL A 70 3.80 3.08 1.35
CA VAL A 70 2.98 4.15 1.93
C VAL A 70 2.22 4.88 0.84
N PRO A 71 1.01 5.39 1.11
CA PRO A 71 0.27 6.17 0.13
C PRO A 71 0.92 7.54 -0.09
N ILE A 72 0.98 7.97 -1.35
CA ILE A 72 1.11 9.38 -1.72
C ILE A 72 -0.31 9.85 -2.01
N GLN A 73 -0.84 10.74 -1.19
CA GLN A 73 -2.24 11.14 -1.23
C GLN A 73 -2.42 12.65 -1.07
N THR A 74 -3.36 13.21 -1.82
CA THR A 74 -3.86 14.57 -1.63
C THR A 74 -5.00 14.55 -0.61
N ALA A 75 -5.72 15.68 -0.44
CA ALA A 75 -6.91 15.70 0.40
C ALA A 75 -8.01 14.74 -0.10
N ASP A 76 -8.10 14.58 -1.43
CA ASP A 76 -9.25 13.91 -2.06
C ASP A 76 -8.97 12.47 -2.49
N GLN A 77 -7.70 12.12 -2.76
CA GLN A 77 -7.38 10.82 -3.35
C GLN A 77 -5.94 10.36 -3.13
N VAL A 78 -5.72 9.04 -3.30
CA VAL A 78 -4.39 8.44 -3.45
C VAL A 78 -3.95 8.61 -4.90
N ILE A 79 -2.84 9.32 -5.13
CA ILE A 79 -2.31 9.59 -6.47
C ILE A 79 -1.20 8.62 -6.87
N ALA A 80 -0.50 8.04 -5.89
CA ALA A 80 0.58 7.09 -6.12
C ALA A 80 0.92 6.31 -4.83
N ILE A 81 1.81 5.33 -4.94
CA ILE A 81 2.34 4.58 -3.80
C ILE A 81 3.87 4.66 -3.82
N LEU A 82 4.47 5.07 -2.70
CA LEU A 82 5.91 5.02 -2.49
C LEU A 82 6.26 3.72 -1.76
N SER A 83 7.27 2.98 -2.23
CA SER A 83 7.68 1.73 -1.58
C SER A 83 9.18 1.57 -1.44
N MET A 84 9.58 0.78 -0.45
CA MET A 84 10.94 0.34 -0.23
C MET A 84 10.96 -1.19 -0.20
N THR A 85 11.82 -1.79 -1.02
CA THR A 85 12.04 -3.24 -1.07
C THR A 85 13.45 -3.57 -0.63
N THR A 86 13.60 -4.58 0.21
CA THR A 86 14.90 -5.11 0.65
C THR A 86 14.80 -6.62 0.87
N PHE A 87 15.85 -7.27 1.36
CA PHE A 87 15.81 -8.69 1.74
C PHE A 87 14.91 -8.90 2.95
N GLY A 88 14.17 -10.02 3.00
CA GLY A 88 13.25 -10.35 4.08
C GLY A 88 13.93 -10.38 5.44
N ARG A 89 15.16 -10.92 5.52
CA ARG A 89 15.99 -10.89 6.73
C ARG A 89 16.28 -9.48 7.27
N SER A 90 16.26 -8.47 6.40
CA SER A 90 16.51 -7.07 6.77
C SER A 90 15.24 -6.31 7.13
N MET A 91 14.05 -6.85 6.81
CA MET A 91 12.76 -6.22 7.11
C MET A 91 12.29 -6.56 8.54
N THR A 92 12.94 -5.94 9.52
CA THR A 92 12.65 -6.11 10.95
C THR A 92 11.75 -4.98 11.50
N TYR A 93 11.27 -5.10 12.74
CA TYR A 93 10.57 -4.02 13.42
C TYR A 93 11.42 -2.75 13.56
N ALA A 94 12.72 -2.87 13.83
CA ALA A 94 13.63 -1.72 13.88
C ALA A 94 13.75 -1.04 12.52
N THR A 95 13.85 -1.82 11.44
CA THR A 95 13.85 -1.32 10.06
C THR A 95 12.56 -0.57 9.74
N LEU A 96 11.41 -1.14 10.08
CA LEU A 96 10.10 -0.50 9.88
C LEU A 96 9.98 0.80 10.70
N GLY A 97 10.36 0.77 11.97
CA GLY A 97 10.34 1.96 12.84
C GLY A 97 11.24 3.09 12.34
N LYS A 98 12.38 2.75 11.72
CA LYS A 98 13.30 3.73 11.12
C LYS A 98 12.80 4.29 9.80
N TYR A 99 12.39 3.44 8.86
CA TYR A 99 12.16 3.86 7.47
C TYR A 99 10.72 4.24 7.16
N THR A 100 9.71 3.72 7.87
CA THR A 100 8.32 4.11 7.63
C THR A 100 8.09 5.61 7.87
N PRO A 101 8.60 6.25 8.93
CA PRO A 101 8.46 7.70 9.11
C PRO A 101 9.08 8.50 7.95
N ILE A 102 10.28 8.09 7.50
CA ILE A 102 10.97 8.71 6.36
C ILE A 102 10.12 8.60 5.09
N LEU A 103 9.65 7.39 4.77
CA LEU A 103 8.80 7.16 3.60
C LEU A 103 7.53 8.01 3.65
N ARG A 104 6.88 8.12 4.81
CA ARG A 104 5.67 8.95 4.96
C ARG A 104 5.96 10.43 4.77
N GLN A 105 7.08 10.92 5.31
CA GLN A 105 7.50 12.31 5.10
C GLN A 105 7.78 12.57 3.62
N THR A 106 8.54 11.71 2.96
CA THR A 106 8.82 11.81 1.52
C THR A 106 7.54 11.75 0.69
N ALA A 107 6.60 10.86 1.02
CA ALA A 107 5.31 10.79 0.34
C ALA A 107 4.50 12.08 0.50
N ALA A 108 4.53 12.71 1.69
CA ALA A 108 3.87 13.98 1.92
C ALA A 108 4.54 15.15 1.16
N GLU A 109 5.86 15.14 1.02
CA GLU A 109 6.61 16.10 0.20
C GLU A 109 6.25 15.97 -1.29
N ILE A 110 6.19 14.74 -1.80
CA ILE A 110 5.75 14.47 -3.19
C ILE A 110 4.32 14.96 -3.40
N ALA A 111 3.40 14.67 -2.47
CA ALA A 111 2.01 15.10 -2.56
C ALA A 111 1.89 16.64 -2.60
N ARG A 112 2.66 17.35 -1.75
CA ARG A 112 2.69 18.83 -1.77
C ARG A 112 3.23 19.39 -3.08
N ALA A 113 4.31 18.81 -3.61
CA ALA A 113 4.89 19.21 -4.88
C ALA A 113 3.90 18.97 -6.04
N PHE A 114 3.19 17.84 -6.02
CA PHE A 114 2.15 17.52 -7.00
C PHE A 114 1.02 18.55 -6.99
N VAL A 115 0.49 18.91 -5.82
CA VAL A 115 -0.56 19.95 -5.70
C VAL A 115 -0.06 21.32 -6.17
N ALA A 116 1.16 21.72 -5.79
CA ALA A 116 1.73 23.00 -6.20
C ALA A 116 1.97 23.09 -7.71
N GLY A 117 2.38 22.00 -8.35
CA GLY A 117 2.56 21.91 -9.80
C GLY A 117 1.27 21.75 -10.59
N SER A 118 0.16 21.41 -9.92
CA SER A 118 -1.17 21.22 -10.51
C SER A 118 -2.07 22.46 -10.39
N GLY A 119 -1.48 23.65 -10.13
CA GLY A 119 -2.19 24.93 -10.19
C GLY A 119 -2.95 25.09 -11.52
N PRO A 120 -4.02 25.94 -11.56
CA PRO A 120 -5.01 25.91 -12.62
C PRO A 120 -4.31 26.00 -13.98
N GLY A 121 -4.47 24.95 -14.78
CA GLY A 121 -3.88 24.86 -16.10
C GLY A 121 -4.22 26.10 -16.93
N ILE A 122 -3.22 26.55 -17.68
CA ILE A 122 -3.29 27.57 -18.72
C ILE A 122 -4.44 27.26 -19.69
#